data_AF-A0A1L5NG96-F1
#
_entry.id   AF-A0A1L5NG96-F1
#
_cell.length_a   1.000
_cell.length_b   1.000
_cell.length_c   1.000
_cell.angle_alpha   90.00
_cell.angle_beta   90.00
_cell.angle_gamma   90.00
#
_symmetry.space_group_name_H-M   'P 1'
#
loop_
_entity.id
_entity.type
_entity.pdbx_description
1 polymer ?
#
loop_
_entity_poly.entity_id
_entity_poly.type
_entity_poly.pdbx_seq_one_letter_code
_entity_poly.pdbx_strand_id
1 'polypeptide(L)'
;MLRLIFSILTGLFGAALLHLVIILALPHYTGRDAQTRVLAEGDANHFYLLSAQNDDAGLANSDPFLRTAVCAFDLEDNPVRFTAKGNVPFWSIAVYDGASNEVFSMNDRTSVGGALDVLVATPIQLTGLRKSLPAELQPTILVEMSHPQGYAVLRTLAPQASFDEAARSFLAGAGCEAYAPAD
;
A
#
# COMPACT_ATOMS: atom_id res chain seq x y z
N MET A 1 8.86 -23.32 51.47
CA MET A 1 8.66 -21.93 50.99
C MET A 1 9.38 -21.65 49.68
N LEU A 2 10.71 -21.86 49.58
CA LEU A 2 11.48 -21.55 48.35
C LEU A 2 10.95 -22.23 47.06
N ARG A 3 10.58 -23.52 47.14
CA ARG A 3 9.99 -24.25 45.99
C ARG A 3 8.67 -23.65 45.50
N LEU A 4 7.87 -23.12 46.43
CA LEU A 4 6.57 -22.53 46.13
C LEU A 4 6.74 -21.14 45.50
N ILE A 5 7.67 -20.34 46.02
CA ILE A 5 8.08 -19.06 45.43
C ILE A 5 8.63 -19.28 44.01
N PHE A 6 9.52 -20.27 43.82
CA PHE A 6 10.08 -20.60 42.52
C PHE A 6 8.99 -21.02 41.52
N SER A 7 8.05 -21.87 41.94
CA SER A 7 6.93 -22.30 41.09
C SER A 7 6.04 -21.14 40.65
N ILE A 8 5.75 -20.20 41.57
CA ILE A 8 4.98 -18.99 41.26
C ILE A 8 5.73 -18.09 40.27
N LEU A 9 7.02 -17.84 40.51
CA LEU A 9 7.83 -17.01 39.61
C LEU A 9 7.92 -17.63 38.22
N THR A 10 8.21 -18.92 38.11
CA THR A 10 8.23 -19.61 36.82
C THR A 10 6.88 -19.53 36.10
N GLY A 11 5.78 -19.71 36.81
CA GLY A 11 4.43 -19.55 36.25
C GLY A 11 4.16 -18.13 35.75
N LEU A 12 4.57 -17.11 36.50
CA LEU A 12 4.39 -15.71 36.14
C LEU A 12 5.22 -15.32 34.92
N PHE A 13 6.48 -15.74 34.86
CA PHE A 13 7.34 -15.55 33.69
C PHE A 13 6.79 -16.28 32.46
N GLY A 14 6.31 -17.51 32.63
CA GLY A 14 5.68 -18.27 31.54
C GLY A 14 4.41 -17.60 31.01
N ALA A 15 3.55 -17.10 31.91
CA ALA A 15 2.34 -16.37 31.53
C ALA A 15 2.66 -15.06 30.81
N ALA A 16 3.64 -14.29 31.31
CA ALA A 16 4.08 -13.05 30.67
C ALA A 16 4.68 -13.29 29.27
N LEU A 17 5.50 -14.34 29.13
CA LEU A 17 6.08 -14.73 27.84
C LEU A 17 4.99 -15.16 26.86
N LEU A 18 4.06 -16.02 27.28
CA LEU A 18 2.95 -16.47 26.44
C LEU A 18 2.06 -15.29 26.01
N HIS A 19 1.76 -14.38 26.93
CA HIS A 19 0.97 -13.19 26.64
C HIS A 19 1.65 -12.30 25.58
N LEU A 20 2.96 -12.07 25.72
CA LEU A 20 3.76 -11.30 24.75
C LEU A 20 3.75 -11.97 23.38
N VAL A 21 4.00 -13.28 23.32
CA VAL A 21 3.96 -14.05 22.05
C VAL A 21 2.59 -13.94 21.39
N ILE A 22 1.50 -14.09 22.15
CA ILE A 22 0.14 -14.00 21.60
C ILE A 22 -0.14 -12.60 21.06
N ILE A 23 0.18 -11.54 21.80
CA ILE A 23 -0.07 -10.16 21.36
C ILE A 23 0.71 -9.83 20.09
N LEU A 24 1.98 -10.26 19.99
CA LEU A 24 2.80 -10.01 18.80
C LEU A 24 2.40 -10.88 17.60
N ALA A 25 1.89 -12.09 17.85
CA ALA A 25 1.43 -12.99 16.81
C ALA A 25 0.06 -12.57 16.24
N LEU A 26 -0.84 -12.05 17.10
CA LEU A 26 -2.25 -11.80 16.76
C LEU A 26 -2.47 -11.02 15.46
N PRO A 27 -1.71 -9.93 15.14
CA PRO A 27 -1.91 -9.18 13.89
C PRO A 27 -1.84 -10.04 12.63
N HIS A 28 -1.01 -11.08 12.63
CA HIS A 28 -0.78 -11.96 11.47
C HIS A 28 -1.88 -13.00 11.28
N TYR A 29 -2.70 -13.29 12.30
CA TYR A 29 -3.69 -14.38 12.28
C TYR A 29 -5.14 -13.91 12.29
N THR A 30 -5.39 -12.61 12.49
CA THR A 30 -6.77 -12.11 12.60
C THR A 30 -7.48 -11.98 11.26
N GLY A 31 -6.76 -11.97 10.13
CA GLY A 31 -7.32 -11.66 8.80
C GLY A 31 -7.98 -10.27 8.76
N ARG A 32 -7.60 -9.39 9.69
CA ARG A 32 -8.09 -8.01 9.82
C ARG A 32 -6.97 -7.00 9.56
N ASP A 33 -5.85 -7.47 9.03
CA ASP A 33 -4.76 -6.63 8.59
C ASP A 33 -5.16 -5.79 7.36
N ALA A 34 -4.32 -4.81 7.04
CA ALA A 34 -4.62 -3.89 5.95
C ALA A 34 -4.58 -4.57 4.58
N GLN A 35 -3.69 -5.53 4.36
CA GLN A 35 -3.58 -6.24 3.08
C GLN A 35 -4.87 -7.02 2.79
N THR A 36 -5.33 -7.83 3.75
CA THR A 36 -6.56 -8.64 3.60
C THR A 36 -7.76 -7.76 3.26
N ARG A 37 -7.86 -6.57 3.88
CA ARG A 37 -8.96 -5.63 3.61
C ARG A 37 -8.83 -4.97 2.24
N VAL A 38 -7.64 -4.55 1.83
CA VAL A 38 -7.44 -3.97 0.48
C VAL A 38 -7.72 -5.00 -0.62
N LEU A 39 -7.33 -6.26 -0.41
CA LEU A 39 -7.67 -7.36 -1.32
C LEU A 39 -9.17 -7.63 -1.41
N ALA A 40 -9.93 -7.31 -0.36
CA ALA A 40 -11.38 -7.49 -0.32
C ALA A 40 -12.17 -6.35 -1.02
N GLU A 41 -11.50 -5.27 -1.44
CA GLU A 41 -12.14 -4.18 -2.22
C GLU A 41 -12.56 -4.63 -3.62
N GLY A 42 -11.83 -5.57 -4.22
CA GLY A 42 -12.14 -6.11 -5.54
C GLY A 42 -10.92 -6.69 -6.27
N ASP A 43 -10.92 -6.52 -7.59
CA ASP A 43 -9.91 -7.07 -8.49
C ASP A 43 -8.55 -6.38 -8.31
N ALA A 44 -7.47 -7.16 -8.41
CA ALA A 44 -6.11 -6.62 -8.40
C ALA A 44 -5.86 -5.70 -9.61
N ASN A 45 -4.88 -4.81 -9.48
CA ASN A 45 -4.51 -3.83 -10.51
C ASN A 45 -5.69 -2.91 -10.87
N HIS A 46 -6.36 -2.39 -9.84
CA HIS A 46 -7.37 -1.35 -9.96
C HIS A 46 -7.39 -0.48 -8.70
N PHE A 47 -7.53 0.84 -8.87
CA PHE A 47 -7.69 1.76 -7.73
C PHE A 47 -9.16 1.83 -7.29
N TYR A 48 -9.42 1.38 -6.07
CA TYR A 48 -10.71 1.54 -5.39
C TYR A 48 -10.71 2.79 -4.53
N LEU A 49 -11.62 3.73 -4.82
CA LEU A 49 -11.80 4.95 -4.05
C LEU A 49 -12.59 4.65 -2.76
N LEU A 50 -11.97 4.90 -1.61
CA LEU A 50 -12.60 4.64 -0.32
C LEU A 50 -13.70 5.67 -0.01
N SER A 51 -14.83 5.16 0.49
CA SER A 51 -15.96 5.97 0.93
C SER A 51 -15.79 6.44 2.38
N ALA A 52 -16.58 7.41 2.85
CA ALA A 52 -16.53 7.85 4.25
C ALA A 52 -17.10 6.81 5.25
N GLN A 53 -17.91 5.87 4.75
CA GLN A 53 -18.45 4.76 5.55
C GLN A 53 -17.59 3.52 5.32
N ASN A 54 -17.56 2.62 6.31
CA ASN A 54 -16.94 1.32 6.12
C ASN A 54 -17.69 0.56 5.03
N ASP A 55 -16.96 0.10 4.03
CA ASP A 55 -17.43 -0.88 3.04
C ASP A 55 -17.47 -2.29 3.64
N ASP A 56 -17.77 -3.28 2.80
CA ASP A 56 -17.83 -4.69 3.19
C ASP A 56 -16.44 -5.26 3.55
N ALA A 57 -15.36 -4.70 2.99
CA ALA A 57 -13.98 -4.95 3.38
C ALA A 57 -13.61 -4.25 4.71
N GLY A 58 -14.53 -3.46 5.23
CA GLY A 58 -14.41 -2.71 6.46
C GLY A 58 -13.51 -1.49 6.34
N LEU A 59 -13.02 -1.10 5.16
CA LEU A 59 -12.22 0.10 4.92
C LEU A 59 -13.09 1.33 4.82
N ALA A 60 -12.57 2.44 5.34
CA ALA A 60 -13.21 3.73 5.24
C ALA A 60 -12.14 4.80 5.12
N ASN A 61 -12.48 5.84 4.38
CA ASN A 61 -11.76 7.07 4.39
C ASN A 61 -12.14 7.90 5.63
N SER A 62 -11.43 7.63 6.73
CA SER A 62 -11.71 8.22 8.05
C SER A 62 -11.25 9.68 8.19
N ASP A 63 -10.34 10.15 7.33
CA ASP A 63 -9.82 11.50 7.39
C ASP A 63 -10.72 12.48 6.60
N PRO A 64 -11.24 13.54 7.24
CA PRO A 64 -12.16 14.47 6.57
C PRO A 64 -11.50 15.28 5.45
N PHE A 65 -10.18 15.50 5.52
CA PHE A 65 -9.41 16.31 4.57
C PHE A 65 -8.68 15.49 3.52
N LEU A 66 -8.53 14.17 3.70
CA LEU A 66 -7.91 13.32 2.68
C LEU A 66 -8.97 12.53 1.91
N ARG A 67 -8.71 12.32 0.62
CA ARG A 67 -9.34 11.26 -0.17
C ARG A 67 -8.31 10.18 -0.42
N THR A 68 -8.73 8.94 -0.28
CA THR A 68 -7.84 7.78 -0.32
C THR A 68 -8.38 6.78 -1.33
N ALA A 69 -7.49 6.29 -2.19
CA ALA A 69 -7.73 5.14 -3.03
C ALA A 69 -6.68 4.07 -2.73
N VAL A 70 -7.07 2.81 -2.87
CA VAL A 70 -6.22 1.65 -2.62
C VAL A 70 -6.19 0.74 -3.84
N CYS A 71 -5.06 0.11 -4.11
CA CYS A 71 -4.92 -0.89 -5.16
C CYS A 71 -4.11 -2.07 -4.64
N ALA A 72 -4.69 -3.27 -4.64
CA ALA A 72 -3.93 -4.50 -4.48
C ALA A 72 -3.24 -4.87 -5.80
N PHE A 73 -2.05 -5.45 -5.73
CA PHE A 73 -1.32 -5.89 -6.91
C PHE A 73 -0.53 -7.18 -6.64
N ASP A 74 -0.23 -7.89 -7.74
CA ASP A 74 0.64 -9.06 -7.75
C ASP A 74 1.66 -8.93 -8.90
N LEU A 75 2.93 -9.15 -8.57
CA LEU A 75 4.09 -9.04 -9.46
C LEU A 75 4.59 -10.40 -9.96
N GLU A 76 3.86 -11.49 -9.70
CA GLU A 76 4.21 -12.84 -10.18
C GLU A 76 4.47 -12.86 -11.70
N ASP A 77 3.55 -12.28 -12.48
CA ASP A 77 3.64 -12.28 -13.94
C ASP A 77 4.31 -11.02 -14.49
N ASN A 78 3.85 -9.83 -14.04
CA ASN A 78 4.24 -8.56 -14.63
C ASN A 78 4.54 -7.50 -13.56
N PRO A 79 5.47 -6.56 -13.82
CA PRO A 79 5.57 -5.33 -13.05
C PRO A 79 4.24 -4.58 -13.02
N VAL A 80 4.03 -3.70 -12.04
CA VAL A 80 2.84 -2.86 -11.96
C VAL A 80 3.23 -1.40 -11.95
N ARG A 81 2.56 -0.61 -12.79
CA ARG A 81 2.77 0.84 -12.92
C ARG A 81 1.61 1.59 -12.25
N PHE A 82 1.97 2.53 -11.38
CA PHE A 82 1.06 3.51 -10.81
C PHE A 82 1.24 4.83 -11.54
N THR A 83 0.15 5.36 -12.08
CA THR A 83 0.14 6.65 -12.75
C THR A 83 -0.99 7.53 -12.24
N ALA A 84 -0.76 8.81 -12.04
CA ALA A 84 -1.83 9.76 -11.81
C ALA A 84 -1.38 11.16 -12.21
N LYS A 85 -2.30 11.92 -12.79
CA LYS A 85 -2.06 13.31 -13.18
C LYS A 85 -3.31 14.13 -12.92
N GLY A 86 -3.15 15.26 -12.28
CA GLY A 86 -4.23 16.19 -12.05
C GLY A 86 -3.77 17.39 -11.23
N ASN A 87 -4.64 18.39 -11.14
CA ASN A 87 -4.37 19.60 -10.37
C ASN A 87 -5.06 19.50 -9.02
N VAL A 88 -4.35 18.93 -8.04
CA VAL A 88 -4.79 18.84 -6.64
C VAL A 88 -3.78 19.52 -5.74
N PRO A 89 -4.20 20.06 -4.58
CA PRO A 89 -3.29 20.80 -3.68
C PRO A 89 -2.12 19.97 -3.13
N PHE A 90 -2.32 18.65 -3.04
CA PHE A 90 -1.34 17.70 -2.56
C PHE A 90 -1.77 16.28 -2.93
N TRP A 91 -0.82 15.42 -3.28
CA TRP A 91 -1.01 13.97 -3.34
C TRP A 91 0.19 13.23 -2.78
N SER A 92 -0.03 12.02 -2.27
CA SER A 92 1.02 11.09 -1.88
C SER A 92 0.66 9.65 -2.21
N ILE A 93 1.67 8.85 -2.55
CA ILE A 93 1.55 7.40 -2.70
C ILE A 93 2.45 6.71 -1.68
N ALA A 94 1.98 5.61 -1.12
CA ALA A 94 2.78 4.65 -0.38
C ALA A 94 2.52 3.25 -0.90
N VAL A 95 3.58 2.45 -1.04
CA VAL A 95 3.56 1.05 -1.49
C VAL A 95 3.94 0.18 -0.29
N TYR A 96 3.13 -0.84 -0.05
CA TYR A 96 3.32 -1.79 1.03
C TYR A 96 3.49 -3.21 0.48
N ASP A 97 4.27 -4.03 1.17
CA ASP A 97 4.32 -5.47 0.93
C ASP A 97 3.11 -6.20 1.57
N GLY A 98 3.00 -7.51 1.34
CA GLY A 98 1.93 -8.31 1.95
C GLY A 98 1.97 -8.40 3.48
N ALA A 99 3.09 -8.06 4.11
CA ALA A 99 3.15 -7.94 5.57
C ALA A 99 2.81 -6.51 6.05
N SER A 100 2.28 -5.66 5.16
CA SER A 100 1.97 -4.25 5.42
C SER A 100 3.18 -3.40 5.84
N ASN A 101 4.40 -3.80 5.47
CA ASN A 101 5.59 -2.94 5.63
C ASN A 101 5.67 -1.95 4.48
N GLU A 102 6.00 -0.69 4.78
CA GLU A 102 6.19 0.33 3.74
C GLU A 102 7.50 0.07 2.99
N VAL A 103 7.38 -0.16 1.68
CA VAL A 103 8.52 -0.38 0.77
C VAL A 103 8.96 0.93 0.12
N PHE A 104 8.00 1.79 -0.20
CA PHE A 104 8.28 3.06 -0.87
C PHE A 104 7.17 4.08 -0.59
N SER A 105 7.52 5.37 -0.52
CA SER A 105 6.55 6.45 -0.56
C SER A 105 7.10 7.70 -1.24
N MET A 106 6.18 8.48 -1.80
CA MET A 106 6.48 9.74 -2.49
C MET A 106 5.27 10.67 -2.46
N ASN A 107 5.49 11.95 -2.75
CA ASN A 107 4.44 12.94 -2.94
C ASN A 107 4.73 13.86 -4.13
N ASP A 108 3.75 14.73 -4.43
CA ASP A 108 3.83 15.78 -5.44
C ASP A 108 5.14 16.60 -5.41
N ARG A 109 5.63 16.97 -4.21
CA ARG A 109 6.84 17.78 -4.02
C ARG A 109 8.15 17.05 -4.31
N THR A 110 8.13 15.73 -4.25
CA THR A 110 9.29 14.85 -4.48
C THR A 110 9.25 14.17 -5.84
N SER A 111 8.10 14.26 -6.53
CA SER A 111 7.90 13.76 -7.88
C SER A 111 8.56 14.64 -8.96
N VAL A 112 8.89 14.02 -10.09
CA VAL A 112 9.32 14.75 -11.28
C VAL A 112 8.09 15.27 -12.02
N GLY A 113 7.94 16.59 -12.12
CA GLY A 113 6.85 17.22 -12.87
C GLY A 113 5.47 17.18 -12.21
N GLY A 114 5.38 16.83 -10.92
CA GLY A 114 4.13 16.87 -10.15
C GLY A 114 3.16 15.72 -10.48
N ALA A 115 3.57 14.75 -11.30
CA ALA A 115 2.77 13.60 -11.69
C ALA A 115 3.27 12.35 -10.97
N LEU A 116 2.34 11.45 -10.66
CA LEU A 116 2.66 10.12 -10.17
C LEU A 116 3.06 9.26 -11.36
N ASP A 117 4.27 8.70 -11.32
CA ASP A 117 4.74 7.69 -12.25
C ASP A 117 5.77 6.78 -11.55
N VAL A 118 5.29 5.66 -11.03
CA VAL A 118 6.08 4.69 -10.25
C VAL A 118 5.82 3.30 -10.80
N LEU A 119 6.88 2.52 -11.02
CA LEU A 119 6.79 1.12 -11.40
C LEU A 119 7.37 0.26 -10.29
N VAL A 120 6.56 -0.66 -9.76
CA VAL A 120 7.01 -1.69 -8.81
C VAL A 120 7.27 -2.99 -9.57
N ALA A 121 8.37 -3.65 -9.21
CA ALA A 121 8.78 -4.89 -9.84
C ALA A 121 9.68 -5.71 -8.91
N THR A 122 9.76 -7.01 -9.19
CA THR A 122 10.73 -7.90 -8.53
C THR A 122 12.17 -7.58 -8.99
N PRO A 123 13.21 -8.00 -8.23
CA PRO A 123 14.60 -7.76 -8.63
C PRO A 123 14.95 -8.35 -10.01
N ILE A 124 14.35 -9.50 -10.35
CA ILE A 124 14.55 -10.18 -11.64
C ILE A 124 13.95 -9.34 -12.77
N GLN A 125 12.71 -8.88 -12.62
CA GLN A 125 12.03 -8.02 -13.60
C GLN A 125 12.77 -6.68 -13.78
N LEU A 126 13.21 -6.03 -12.70
CA LEU A 126 14.00 -4.79 -12.77
C LEU A 126 15.33 -4.98 -13.50
N THR A 127 15.99 -6.11 -13.28
CA THR A 127 17.22 -6.45 -14.01
C THR A 127 16.97 -6.57 -15.50
N GLY A 128 15.82 -7.13 -15.91
CA GLY A 128 15.37 -7.15 -17.30
C GLY A 128 15.18 -5.75 -17.86
N LEU A 129 14.40 -4.91 -17.17
CA LEU A 129 14.11 -3.54 -17.60
C LEU A 129 15.36 -2.67 -17.72
N ARG A 130 16.32 -2.82 -16.79
CA ARG A 130 17.58 -2.04 -16.82
C ARG A 130 18.49 -2.38 -18.00
N LYS A 131 18.37 -3.58 -18.59
CA LYS A 131 19.16 -3.95 -19.79
C LYS A 131 18.74 -3.14 -21.02
N SER A 132 17.46 -2.82 -21.12
CA SER A 132 16.88 -2.09 -22.24
C SER A 132 15.71 -1.25 -21.75
N LEU A 133 16.00 -0.13 -21.08
CA LEU A 133 14.97 0.72 -20.48
C LEU A 133 14.13 1.37 -21.58
N PRO A 134 12.83 1.05 -21.68
CA PRO A 134 11.93 1.68 -22.65
C PRO A 134 11.88 3.20 -22.44
N ALA A 135 11.74 3.97 -23.52
CA ALA A 135 11.73 5.43 -23.45
C ALA A 135 10.63 5.99 -22.52
N GLU A 136 9.49 5.30 -22.48
CA GLU A 136 8.34 5.62 -21.62
C GLU A 136 8.57 5.40 -20.12
N LEU A 137 9.61 4.65 -19.74
CA LEU A 137 10.00 4.42 -18.36
C LEU A 137 11.17 5.32 -17.91
N GLN A 138 11.72 6.17 -18.79
CA GLN A 138 12.78 7.10 -18.41
C GLN A 138 12.41 8.07 -17.27
N PRO A 139 11.18 8.64 -17.22
CA PRO A 139 10.79 9.49 -16.10
C PRO A 139 10.25 8.69 -14.90
N THR A 140 10.07 7.37 -15.05
CA THR A 140 9.41 6.51 -14.07
C THR A 140 10.36 6.10 -12.96
N ILE A 141 9.89 6.16 -11.71
CA ILE A 141 10.66 5.68 -10.56
C ILE A 141 10.49 4.16 -10.46
N LEU A 142 11.60 3.44 -10.53
CA LEU A 142 11.63 1.99 -10.40
C LEU A 142 11.81 1.58 -8.94
N VAL A 143 10.82 0.91 -8.38
CA VAL A 143 10.80 0.44 -6.98
C VAL A 143 10.93 -1.08 -6.96
N GLU A 144 11.87 -1.56 -6.17
CA GLU A 144 12.13 -2.99 -6.01
C GLU A 144 11.29 -3.56 -4.86
N MET A 145 10.54 -4.62 -5.14
CA MET A 145 9.75 -5.35 -4.14
C MET A 145 10.43 -6.69 -3.83
N SER A 146 10.63 -6.99 -2.55
CA SER A 146 11.21 -8.28 -2.12
C SER A 146 10.21 -9.45 -2.24
N HIS A 147 8.92 -9.17 -2.18
CA HIS A 147 7.83 -10.14 -2.32
C HIS A 147 6.88 -9.69 -3.44
N PRO A 148 6.26 -10.61 -4.19
CA PRO A 148 5.48 -10.25 -5.37
C PRO A 148 4.13 -9.60 -5.04
N GLN A 149 3.61 -9.81 -3.85
CA GLN A 149 2.30 -9.30 -3.44
C GLN A 149 2.42 -8.06 -2.57
N GLY A 150 1.51 -7.12 -2.79
CA GLY A 150 1.45 -5.89 -2.03
C GLY A 150 0.22 -5.05 -2.35
N TYR A 151 0.21 -3.84 -1.83
CA TYR A 151 -0.83 -2.87 -2.15
C TYR A 151 -0.27 -1.45 -2.11
N ALA A 152 -0.86 -0.58 -2.92
CA ALA A 152 -0.57 0.85 -2.94
C ALA A 152 -1.72 1.63 -2.31
N VAL A 153 -1.38 2.71 -1.63
CA VAL A 153 -2.34 3.67 -1.07
C VAL A 153 -2.03 5.04 -1.65
N LEU A 154 -2.94 5.55 -2.47
CA LEU A 154 -2.88 6.87 -3.06
C LEU A 154 -3.79 7.82 -2.28
N ARG A 155 -3.26 8.96 -1.86
CA ARG A 155 -3.97 9.97 -1.08
C ARG A 155 -3.90 11.32 -1.76
N THR A 156 -4.94 12.12 -1.62
CA THR A 156 -4.97 13.52 -2.06
C THR A 156 -5.68 14.40 -1.04
N LEU A 157 -5.28 15.67 -0.95
CA LEU A 157 -5.86 16.63 -0.01
C LEU A 157 -7.07 17.37 -0.60
N ALA A 158 -8.15 17.41 0.17
CA ALA A 158 -9.35 18.21 -0.03
C ALA A 158 -9.57 19.10 1.23
N PRO A 159 -8.89 20.25 1.34
CA PRO A 159 -8.89 21.06 2.57
C PRO A 159 -10.24 21.72 2.87
N GLN A 160 -11.09 21.87 1.85
CA GLN A 160 -12.46 22.38 1.95
C GLN A 160 -13.33 21.64 0.92
N ALA A 161 -14.65 21.66 1.13
CA ALA A 161 -15.61 20.90 0.33
C ALA A 161 -15.53 21.16 -1.19
N SER A 162 -15.13 22.36 -1.62
CA SER A 162 -14.98 22.67 -3.05
C SER A 162 -13.81 21.96 -3.75
N PHE A 163 -12.87 21.37 -3.01
CA PHE A 163 -11.83 20.52 -3.58
C PHE A 163 -12.24 19.04 -3.67
N ASP A 164 -13.40 18.65 -3.12
CA ASP A 164 -13.80 17.25 -3.03
C ASP A 164 -13.92 16.59 -4.41
N GLU A 165 -14.58 17.26 -5.35
CA GLU A 165 -14.76 16.79 -6.71
C GLU A 165 -13.42 16.64 -7.44
N ALA A 166 -12.53 17.62 -7.32
CA ALA A 166 -11.20 17.58 -7.92
C ALA A 166 -10.35 16.43 -7.33
N ALA A 167 -10.41 16.24 -6.02
CA ALA A 167 -9.73 15.15 -5.32
C ALA A 167 -10.24 13.77 -5.77
N ARG A 168 -11.56 13.58 -5.85
CA ARG A 168 -12.17 12.32 -6.32
C ARG A 168 -11.84 12.05 -7.78
N SER A 169 -11.89 13.07 -8.63
CA SER A 169 -11.55 12.96 -10.05
C SER A 169 -10.09 12.58 -10.27
N PHE A 170 -9.16 13.18 -9.50
CA PHE A 170 -7.75 12.80 -9.52
C PHE A 170 -7.53 11.32 -9.17
N LEU A 171 -8.20 10.83 -8.11
CA LEU A 171 -8.09 9.42 -7.72
C LEU A 171 -8.77 8.47 -8.69
N ALA A 172 -9.93 8.85 -9.24
CA ALA A 172 -10.65 8.04 -10.23
C ALA A 172 -9.90 7.94 -11.58
N GLY A 173 -9.08 8.93 -11.91
CA GLY A 173 -8.20 8.91 -13.07
C GLY A 173 -6.82 8.31 -12.80
N ALA A 174 -6.55 7.80 -11.59
CA ALA A 174 -5.31 7.12 -11.28
C ALA A 174 -5.31 5.70 -11.88
N GLY A 175 -4.22 5.34 -12.54
CA GLY A 175 -3.97 4.01 -13.08
C GLY A 175 -3.16 3.16 -12.10
N CYS A 176 -3.58 1.92 -11.93
CA CYS A 176 -2.84 0.85 -11.26
C CYS A 176 -2.86 -0.33 -12.22
N GLU A 177 -1.83 -0.53 -13.04
CA GLU A 177 -1.94 -1.43 -14.18
C GLU A 177 -0.72 -2.33 -14.29
N ALA A 178 -0.94 -3.59 -14.67
CA ALA A 178 0.14 -4.49 -15.06
C ALA A 178 0.87 -3.89 -16.27
N TYR A 179 2.17 -3.68 -16.13
CA TYR A 179 3.03 -3.19 -17.18
C TYR A 179 3.51 -4.36 -18.04
N ALA A 180 2.88 -4.51 -19.19
CA ALA A 180 3.41 -5.30 -20.28
C ALA A 180 4.12 -4.34 -21.25
N PRO A 181 5.42 -4.55 -21.57
CA PRO A 181 6.06 -3.78 -22.61
C PRO A 181 5.30 -3.99 -23.92
N ALA A 182 4.98 -2.91 -24.63
CA ALA A 182 4.40 -3.01 -25.96
C ALA A 182 5.42 -3.67 -26.91
N ASP A 183 4.99 -4.68 -27.66
CA ASP A 183 5.78 -5.37 -28.70
C ASP A 183 6.32 -4.41 -29.78
#